data_AF-A0A7Y2TSF4-F1
#
_entry.id   AF-A0A7Y2TSF4-F1
#
_cell.length_a   1.000
_cell.length_b   1.000
_cell.length_c   1.000
_cell.angle_alpha   90.00
_cell.angle_beta   90.00
_cell.angle_gamma   90.00
#
_symmetry.space_group_name_H-M   'P 1'
#
loop_
_entity.id
_entity.type
_entity.pdbx_description
1 polymer ?
#
loop_
_entity_poly.entity_id
_entity_poly.type
_entity_poly.pdbx_seq_one_letter_code
_entity_poly.pdbx_strand_id
1 'polypeptide(L)'
;MDSDSKGVEAEAPAEAGNPPAGDAPAQQDHEDIFGGTYRSEIISSIRNDPAAIGQLFKEGKYPYTDRIPRAKYEQTKAQLQIELLKVQNWVKMTGEKIVIIFEGRDAAGKGGTIKRFMEHLNPRAAKVVALEKPTEHEKGQWYFQRYVVHLPTSGEILFLDRSWYNRAGVERVMGFCDSTEYLEFMRQCPEFERMLVNSGIRLFKYYFSVTKKEQRRRFAARMQDPLKQWKLSPVDKASVGLW
;
A
#
# COMPACT_ATOMS: atom_id res chain seq x y z
N MET A 1 95.09 -14.76 11.18
CA MET A 1 94.90 -14.03 12.45
C MET A 1 93.40 -13.82 12.56
N ASP A 2 92.68 -14.92 12.73
CA ASP A 2 92.27 -15.51 14.02
C ASP A 2 90.89 -14.95 14.38
N SER A 3 89.84 -15.74 14.14
CA SER A 3 89.08 -16.53 15.14
C SER A 3 87.90 -15.67 15.64
N ASP A 4 86.64 -16.07 15.58
CA ASP A 4 86.13 -17.32 16.12
C ASP A 4 84.74 -17.65 15.57
N SER A 5 84.51 -18.94 15.42
CA SER A 5 83.25 -19.61 15.12
C SER A 5 82.35 -19.72 16.37
N LYS A 6 81.06 -19.40 16.23
CA LYS A 6 79.98 -20.08 16.99
C LYS A 6 78.74 -20.21 16.11
N GLY A 7 78.34 -21.46 15.88
CA GLY A 7 77.06 -21.81 15.27
C GLY A 7 75.90 -21.62 16.24
N VAL A 8 74.72 -21.36 15.70
CA VAL A 8 73.43 -21.52 16.38
C VAL A 8 72.44 -22.08 15.36
N GLU A 9 71.69 -23.06 15.83
CA GLU A 9 70.81 -23.99 15.13
C GLU A 9 69.60 -23.32 14.46
N ALA A 10 69.10 -23.98 13.41
CA ALA A 10 67.87 -23.61 12.72
C ALA A 10 66.65 -24.04 13.55
N GLU A 11 65.89 -23.07 14.07
CA GLU A 11 64.57 -23.29 14.65
C GLU A 11 63.50 -23.50 13.55
N ALA A 12 62.76 -24.59 13.68
CA ALA A 12 61.57 -24.88 12.89
C ALA A 12 60.44 -23.88 13.19
N PRO A 13 59.60 -23.51 12.21
CA PRO A 13 58.49 -22.60 12.46
C PRO A 13 57.44 -23.26 13.36
N ALA A 14 57.09 -22.55 14.44
CA ALA A 14 56.05 -22.95 15.38
C ALA A 14 54.69 -23.08 14.70
N GLU A 15 53.99 -24.19 14.97
CA GLU A 15 52.59 -24.38 14.63
C GLU A 15 51.75 -23.28 15.30
N ALA A 16 51.14 -22.42 14.50
CA ALA A 16 50.13 -21.48 14.96
C ALA A 16 48.86 -22.26 15.33
N GLY A 17 48.65 -22.45 16.63
CA GLY A 17 47.43 -23.01 17.18
C GLY A 17 46.20 -22.21 16.73
N ASN A 18 45.14 -22.94 16.35
CA ASN A 18 43.84 -22.37 16.02
C ASN A 18 43.36 -21.47 17.17
N PRO A 19 42.89 -20.23 16.88
CA PRO A 19 42.25 -19.42 17.91
C PRO A 19 40.96 -20.12 18.39
N PRO A 20 40.58 -19.95 19.67
CA PRO A 20 39.36 -20.54 20.19
C PRO A 20 38.16 -20.03 19.39
N ALA A 21 37.21 -20.92 19.15
CA ALA A 21 35.94 -20.60 18.49
C ALA A 21 35.27 -19.43 19.21
N GLY A 22 35.42 -18.23 18.64
CA GLY A 22 34.72 -17.04 19.10
C GLY A 22 33.23 -17.26 18.96
N ASP A 23 32.51 -16.95 20.02
CA ASP A 23 31.06 -17.04 20.10
C ASP A 23 30.40 -16.55 18.82
N ALA A 24 29.48 -17.37 18.31
CA ALA A 24 28.64 -17.04 17.18
C ALA A 24 28.07 -15.62 17.38
N PRO A 25 28.08 -14.75 16.34
CA PRO A 25 27.57 -13.40 16.51
C PRO A 25 26.14 -13.50 17.01
N ALA A 26 25.90 -12.88 18.17
CA ALA A 26 24.59 -12.75 18.77
C ALA A 26 23.61 -12.37 17.67
N GLN A 27 22.55 -13.18 17.53
CA GLN A 27 21.45 -12.92 16.62
C GLN A 27 21.02 -11.48 16.85
N GLN A 28 21.31 -10.61 15.87
CA GLN A 28 20.76 -9.26 15.89
C GLN A 28 19.25 -9.44 15.90
N ASP A 29 18.63 -9.07 17.03
CA ASP A 29 17.19 -8.97 17.16
C ASP A 29 16.71 -8.03 16.04
N HIS A 30 16.31 -8.62 14.92
CA HIS A 30 15.55 -7.92 13.90
C HIS A 30 14.25 -7.53 14.59
N GLU A 31 14.19 -6.30 15.10
CA GLU A 31 12.95 -5.69 15.56
C GLU A 31 11.88 -5.99 14.51
N ASP A 32 10.91 -6.82 14.88
CA ASP A 32 9.88 -7.29 13.98
C ASP A 32 9.10 -6.09 13.42
N ILE A 33 9.51 -5.62 12.24
CA ILE A 33 8.99 -4.41 11.58
C ILE A 33 7.52 -4.63 11.21
N PHE A 34 7.11 -5.89 11.01
CA PHE A 34 5.79 -6.28 10.53
C PHE A 34 4.86 -6.79 11.63
N GLY A 35 5.39 -7.08 12.82
CA GLY A 35 4.63 -7.40 14.03
C GLY A 35 3.89 -8.74 13.95
N GLY A 36 4.53 -9.78 13.39
CA GLY A 36 3.95 -11.11 13.22
C GLY A 36 4.93 -12.24 13.53
N THR A 37 4.59 -13.10 14.48
CA THR A 37 5.29 -14.35 14.83
C THR A 37 4.87 -15.55 13.97
N TYR A 38 4.49 -15.33 12.71
CA TYR A 38 3.97 -16.41 11.86
C TYR A 38 4.98 -16.79 10.78
N ARG A 39 5.75 -17.86 11.06
CA ARG A 39 6.55 -18.55 10.06
C ARG A 39 5.68 -18.90 8.84
N SER A 40 6.31 -18.95 7.67
CA SER A 40 5.77 -19.33 6.36
C SER A 40 4.77 -20.51 6.36
N GLU A 41 4.88 -21.43 7.32
CA GLU A 41 4.01 -22.61 7.50
C GLU A 41 2.57 -22.25 7.91
N ILE A 42 2.37 -21.28 8.82
CA ILE A 42 1.03 -20.90 9.28
C ILE A 42 0.27 -20.20 8.16
N ILE A 43 0.92 -19.29 7.42
CA ILE A 43 0.28 -18.68 6.25
C ILE A 43 0.02 -19.70 5.16
N SER A 44 0.89 -20.67 4.94
CA SER A 44 0.60 -21.77 4.03
C SER A 44 -0.71 -22.49 4.40
N SER A 45 -0.97 -22.68 5.70
CA SER A 45 -2.23 -23.30 6.18
C SER A 45 -3.46 -22.40 6.10
N ILE A 46 -3.33 -21.08 6.31
CA ILE A 46 -4.49 -20.15 6.35
C ILE A 46 -4.68 -19.33 5.07
N ARG A 47 -3.79 -19.42 4.08
CA ARG A 47 -3.88 -18.60 2.84
C ARG A 47 -5.19 -18.77 2.08
N ASN A 48 -5.86 -19.90 2.28
CA ASN A 48 -7.13 -20.25 1.66
C ASN A 48 -8.31 -20.10 2.62
N ASP A 49 -8.11 -19.54 3.82
CA ASP A 49 -9.16 -19.27 4.82
C ASP A 49 -9.40 -17.75 4.93
N PRO A 50 -10.46 -17.23 4.26
CA PRO A 50 -10.81 -15.82 4.33
C PRO A 50 -11.17 -15.34 5.74
N ALA A 51 -11.68 -16.20 6.61
CA ALA A 51 -12.07 -15.82 7.98
C ALA A 51 -10.83 -15.60 8.85
N ALA A 52 -9.86 -16.52 8.78
CA ALA A 52 -8.59 -16.38 9.47
C ALA A 52 -7.80 -15.14 9.00
N ILE A 53 -7.76 -14.91 7.69
CA ILE A 53 -7.17 -13.70 7.10
C ILE A 53 -7.91 -12.45 7.61
N GLY A 54 -9.24 -12.47 7.62
CA GLY A 54 -10.07 -11.39 8.14
C GLY A 54 -9.80 -11.08 9.61
N GLN A 55 -9.57 -12.10 10.44
CA GLN A 55 -9.21 -11.93 11.85
C GLN A 55 -7.83 -11.27 12.01
N LEU A 56 -6.81 -11.71 11.27
CA LEU A 56 -5.49 -11.08 11.28
C LEU A 56 -5.56 -9.60 10.89
N PHE A 57 -6.39 -9.27 9.88
CA PHE A 57 -6.64 -7.88 9.51
C PHE A 57 -7.29 -7.06 10.64
N LYS A 58 -8.28 -7.62 11.35
CA LYS A 58 -8.92 -6.96 12.50
C LYS A 58 -7.93 -6.73 13.65
N GLU A 59 -7.03 -7.69 13.88
CA GLU A 59 -5.97 -7.61 14.89
C GLU A 59 -4.81 -6.69 14.46
N GLY A 60 -4.79 -6.23 13.21
CA GLY A 60 -3.72 -5.39 12.67
C GLY A 60 -2.39 -6.13 12.55
N LYS A 61 -2.42 -7.46 12.37
CA LYS A 61 -1.24 -8.31 12.21
C LYS A 61 -0.96 -8.58 10.74
N TYR A 62 0.28 -8.39 10.31
CA TYR A 62 0.68 -8.74 8.96
C TYR A 62 0.98 -10.25 8.90
N PRO A 63 0.43 -10.99 7.92
CA PRO A 63 0.56 -12.44 7.90
C PRO A 63 2.00 -12.94 7.66
N TYR A 64 2.84 -12.17 6.97
CA TYR A 64 4.17 -12.61 6.55
C TYR A 64 5.27 -11.96 7.40
N THR A 65 6.35 -12.70 7.68
CA THR A 65 7.57 -12.17 8.32
C THR A 65 8.39 -11.30 7.36
N ASP A 66 8.41 -11.69 6.08
CA ASP A 66 9.29 -11.10 5.08
C ASP A 66 8.51 -10.39 3.98
N ARG A 67 9.15 -9.36 3.41
CA ARG A 67 8.65 -8.73 2.18
C ARG A 67 8.91 -9.64 0.99
N ILE A 68 8.03 -9.56 -0.01
CA ILE A 68 8.24 -10.22 -1.30
C ILE A 68 9.59 -9.74 -1.88
N PRO A 69 10.51 -10.65 -2.26
CA PRO A 69 11.77 -10.27 -2.89
C PRO A 69 11.52 -9.43 -4.15
N ARG A 70 12.33 -8.38 -4.33
CA ARG A 70 12.09 -7.39 -5.40
C ARG A 70 12.05 -8.01 -6.79
N ALA A 71 12.95 -8.95 -7.09
CA ALA A 71 12.96 -9.64 -8.38
C ALA A 71 11.64 -10.39 -8.66
N LYS A 72 11.13 -11.14 -7.66
CA LYS A 72 9.86 -11.85 -7.75
C LYS A 72 8.67 -10.90 -7.92
N TYR A 73 8.67 -9.79 -7.18
CA TYR A 73 7.67 -8.74 -7.30
C TYR A 73 7.63 -8.14 -8.73
N GLU A 74 8.77 -7.71 -9.27
CA GLU A 74 8.82 -7.09 -10.61
C GLU A 74 8.40 -8.08 -11.71
N GLN A 75 8.81 -9.34 -11.61
CA GLN A 75 8.39 -10.39 -12.55
C GLN A 75 6.87 -10.59 -12.54
N THR A 76 6.29 -10.75 -11.35
CA THR A 76 4.83 -10.94 -11.21
C THR A 76 4.06 -9.70 -11.66
N LYS A 77 4.56 -8.51 -11.31
CA LYS A 77 3.97 -7.23 -11.73
C LYS A 77 3.92 -7.12 -13.26
N ALA A 78 5.02 -7.45 -13.95
CA ALA A 78 5.07 -7.39 -15.41
C ALA A 78 4.04 -8.32 -16.06
N GLN A 79 3.88 -9.55 -15.55
CA GLN A 79 2.86 -10.49 -16.03
C GLN A 79 1.45 -9.94 -15.82
N LEU A 80 1.15 -9.39 -14.63
CA LEU A 80 -0.16 -8.79 -14.36
C LEU A 80 -0.44 -7.55 -15.22
N GLN A 81 0.58 -6.75 -15.53
CA GLN A 81 0.44 -5.59 -16.41
C GLN A 81 0.15 -6.01 -17.86
N ILE A 82 0.69 -7.14 -18.33
CA ILE A 82 0.30 -7.73 -19.63
C ILE A 82 -1.18 -8.13 -19.62
N GLU A 83 -1.65 -8.79 -18.57
CA GLU A 83 -3.07 -9.13 -18.44
C GLU A 83 -3.95 -7.86 -18.36
N LEU A 84 -3.48 -6.81 -17.71
CA LEU A 84 -4.20 -5.54 -17.61
C LEU A 84 -4.37 -4.85 -18.98
N LEU A 85 -3.40 -5.00 -19.88
CA LEU A 85 -3.53 -4.55 -21.28
C LEU A 85 -4.62 -5.32 -22.03
N LYS A 86 -4.71 -6.64 -21.80
CA LYS A 86 -5.80 -7.46 -22.37
C LYS A 86 -7.15 -7.02 -21.83
N VAL A 87 -7.25 -6.72 -20.53
CA VAL A 87 -8.46 -6.15 -19.91
C VAL A 87 -8.81 -4.81 -20.54
N GLN A 88 -7.86 -3.89 -20.71
CA GLN A 88 -8.12 -2.61 -21.36
C GLN A 88 -8.65 -2.77 -22.79
N ASN A 89 -8.06 -3.68 -23.57
CA ASN A 89 -8.51 -3.97 -24.93
C ASN A 89 -9.93 -4.56 -24.92
N TRP A 90 -10.20 -5.51 -24.03
CA TRP A 90 -11.53 -6.09 -23.86
C TRP A 90 -12.57 -5.02 -23.49
N VAL A 91 -12.27 -4.18 -22.49
CA VAL A 91 -13.14 -3.06 -22.08
C VAL A 91 -13.51 -2.18 -23.27
N LYS A 92 -12.51 -1.80 -24.07
CA LYS A 92 -12.71 -0.98 -25.26
C LYS A 92 -13.56 -1.68 -26.33
N MET A 93 -13.34 -2.98 -26.56
CA MET A 93 -14.06 -3.75 -27.58
C MET A 93 -15.52 -4.03 -27.21
N THR A 94 -15.80 -4.28 -25.92
CA THR A 94 -17.14 -4.62 -25.44
C THR A 94 -17.96 -3.41 -24.99
N GLY A 95 -17.31 -2.25 -24.81
CA GLY A 95 -17.95 -1.05 -24.28
C GLY A 95 -18.23 -1.12 -22.78
N GLU A 96 -17.56 -2.02 -22.07
CA GLU A 96 -17.66 -2.15 -20.62
C GLU A 96 -17.18 -0.85 -19.93
N LYS A 97 -17.69 -0.60 -18.73
CA LYS A 97 -17.38 0.60 -17.94
C LYS A 97 -16.85 0.16 -16.58
N ILE A 98 -15.63 0.55 -16.24
CA ILE A 98 -15.01 0.12 -14.98
C ILE A 98 -14.73 1.33 -14.08
N VAL A 99 -15.13 1.23 -12.81
CA VAL A 99 -14.75 2.19 -11.76
C VAL A 99 -14.02 1.43 -10.65
N ILE A 100 -12.84 1.91 -10.28
CA ILE A 100 -12.00 1.33 -9.22
C ILE A 100 -11.72 2.39 -8.17
N ILE A 101 -12.21 2.17 -6.96
CA ILE A 101 -12.04 3.05 -5.80
C ILE A 101 -10.87 2.57 -4.96
N PHE A 102 -9.97 3.50 -4.63
CA PHE A 102 -8.86 3.29 -3.72
C PHE A 102 -9.07 4.10 -2.46
N GLU A 103 -9.52 3.44 -1.39
CA GLU A 103 -9.64 3.99 -0.05
C GLU A 103 -8.61 3.39 0.89
N GLY A 104 -8.46 3.98 2.07
CA GLY A 104 -7.54 3.47 3.09
C GLY A 104 -6.84 4.58 3.85
N ARG A 105 -6.13 4.19 4.91
CA ARG A 105 -5.45 5.14 5.79
C ARG A 105 -4.36 5.92 5.06
N ASP A 106 -3.97 7.06 5.64
CA ASP A 106 -2.85 7.83 5.12
C ASP A 106 -1.57 6.98 5.17
N ALA A 107 -0.73 7.16 4.16
CA ALA A 107 0.45 6.35 3.91
C ALA A 107 0.24 4.84 3.65
N ALA A 108 -1.00 4.34 3.48
CA ALA A 108 -1.25 2.92 3.23
C ALA A 108 -0.74 2.40 1.87
N GLY A 109 -0.63 3.27 0.84
CA GLY A 109 -0.03 2.90 -0.45
C GLY A 109 -0.95 3.04 -1.68
N LYS A 110 -2.10 3.72 -1.54
CA LYS A 110 -3.08 3.99 -2.61
C LYS A 110 -2.45 4.48 -3.92
N GLY A 111 -1.89 5.70 -3.92
CA GLY A 111 -1.27 6.28 -5.13
C GLY A 111 -0.08 5.49 -5.68
N GLY A 112 0.66 4.76 -4.82
CA GLY A 112 1.71 3.84 -5.28
C GLY A 112 1.15 2.68 -6.09
N THR A 113 0.00 2.16 -5.68
CA THR A 113 -0.71 1.08 -6.38
C THR A 113 -1.31 1.57 -7.68
N ILE A 114 -2.00 2.72 -7.67
CA ILE A 114 -2.56 3.35 -8.89
C ILE A 114 -1.43 3.60 -9.91
N LYS A 115 -0.26 4.07 -9.47
CA LYS A 115 0.91 4.26 -10.34
C LYS A 115 1.34 2.97 -11.05
N ARG A 116 1.20 1.80 -10.42
CA ARG A 116 1.55 0.50 -11.03
C ARG A 116 0.47 0.00 -12.00
N PHE A 117 -0.80 0.29 -11.72
CA PHE A 117 -1.88 0.04 -12.69
C PHE A 117 -1.67 0.88 -13.96
N MET A 118 -1.40 2.18 -13.79
CA MET A 118 -1.32 3.13 -14.90
C MET A 118 0.02 3.10 -15.67
N GLU A 119 1.00 2.32 -15.22
CA GLU A 119 2.38 2.32 -15.76
C GLU A 119 2.42 1.99 -17.26
N HIS A 120 1.54 1.12 -17.74
CA HIS A 120 1.49 0.68 -19.13
C HIS A 120 0.12 0.83 -19.81
N LEU A 121 -0.91 1.25 -19.08
CA LEU A 121 -2.25 1.43 -19.66
C LEU A 121 -2.28 2.64 -20.58
N ASN A 122 -3.07 2.57 -21.67
CA ASN A 122 -3.32 3.71 -22.53
C ASN A 122 -4.13 4.78 -21.76
N PRO A 123 -3.59 6.00 -21.57
CA PRO A 123 -4.24 7.05 -20.77
C PRO A 123 -5.52 7.60 -21.42
N ARG A 124 -5.78 7.31 -22.71
CA ARG A 124 -7.02 7.72 -23.38
C ARG A 124 -8.23 6.90 -22.92
N ALA A 125 -8.01 5.65 -22.51
CA ALA A 125 -9.05 4.73 -22.06
C ALA A 125 -9.00 4.45 -20.55
N ALA A 126 -7.94 4.87 -19.86
CA ALA A 126 -7.78 4.73 -18.42
C ALA A 126 -7.43 6.09 -17.80
N LYS A 127 -8.24 6.58 -16.87
CA LYS A 127 -8.08 7.90 -16.24
C LYS A 127 -7.97 7.76 -14.73
N VAL A 128 -7.16 8.63 -14.12
CA VAL A 128 -7.09 8.77 -12.66
C VAL A 128 -7.74 10.09 -12.27
N VAL A 129 -8.63 10.04 -11.29
CA VAL A 129 -9.23 11.22 -10.67
C VAL A 129 -8.84 11.25 -9.20
N ALA A 130 -8.23 12.36 -8.80
CA ALA A 130 -7.82 12.65 -7.43
C ALA A 130 -8.34 14.06 -7.10
N LEU A 131 -9.55 14.14 -6.55
CA LEU A 131 -10.18 15.42 -6.26
C LEU A 131 -9.55 16.10 -5.05
N GLU A 132 -9.38 17.41 -5.16
CA GLU A 132 -9.03 18.24 -4.02
C GLU A 132 -10.24 18.48 -3.09
N LYS A 133 -10.01 19.23 -2.00
CA LYS A 133 -11.09 19.70 -1.12
C LYS A 133 -12.20 20.37 -1.93
N PRO A 134 -13.49 20.17 -1.58
CA PRO A 134 -14.58 20.79 -2.31
C PRO A 134 -14.51 22.31 -2.20
N THR A 135 -14.77 22.98 -3.32
CA THR A 135 -14.99 24.43 -3.40
C THR A 135 -16.29 24.83 -2.68
N GLU A 136 -16.47 26.11 -2.37
CA GLU A 136 -17.72 26.59 -1.75
C GLU A 136 -18.95 26.29 -2.62
N HIS A 137 -18.79 26.34 -3.94
CA HIS A 137 -19.87 25.96 -4.86
C HIS A 137 -20.19 24.46 -4.79
N GLU A 138 -19.18 23.59 -4.81
CA GLU A 138 -19.37 22.14 -4.68
C GLU A 138 -19.95 21.72 -3.31
N LYS A 139 -19.67 22.47 -2.24
CA LYS A 139 -20.29 22.23 -0.93
C LYS A 139 -21.80 22.51 -0.93
N GLY A 140 -22.26 23.44 -1.77
CA GLY A 140 -23.69 23.72 -1.95
C GLY A 140 -24.41 22.76 -2.90
N GLN A 141 -23.68 21.86 -3.57
CA GLN A 141 -24.24 20.86 -4.47
C GLN A 141 -24.65 19.59 -3.72
N TRP A 142 -25.38 18.73 -4.42
CA TRP A 142 -25.54 17.35 -3.96
C TRP A 142 -24.16 16.67 -3.87
N TYR A 143 -23.87 15.98 -2.76
CA TYR A 143 -22.53 15.47 -2.44
C TYR A 143 -21.90 14.61 -3.56
N PHE A 144 -22.70 13.78 -4.24
CA PHE A 144 -22.22 12.91 -5.31
C PHE A 144 -21.99 13.63 -6.64
N GLN A 145 -22.54 14.84 -6.83
CA GLN A 145 -22.53 15.57 -8.11
C GLN A 145 -21.11 15.76 -8.65
N ARG A 146 -20.17 16.17 -7.80
CA ARG A 146 -18.76 16.36 -8.18
C ARG A 146 -18.05 15.07 -8.59
N TYR A 147 -18.54 13.91 -8.19
CA TYR A 147 -17.97 12.62 -8.59
C TYR A 147 -18.62 12.09 -9.87
N VAL A 148 -19.93 12.36 -10.06
CA VAL A 148 -20.70 11.93 -11.22
C VAL A 148 -20.13 12.46 -12.53
N VAL A 149 -19.65 13.72 -12.54
CA VAL A 149 -19.04 14.34 -13.73
C VAL A 149 -17.79 13.62 -14.25
N HIS A 150 -17.20 12.74 -13.44
CA HIS A 150 -16.02 11.96 -13.80
C HIS A 150 -16.31 10.51 -14.19
N LEU A 151 -17.55 10.05 -14.07
CA LEU A 151 -17.89 8.65 -14.35
C LEU A 151 -17.53 8.26 -15.80
N PRO A 152 -17.06 7.03 -16.00
CA PRO A 152 -16.59 6.58 -17.31
C PRO A 152 -17.73 6.46 -18.33
N THR A 153 -17.41 6.70 -19.59
CA THR A 153 -18.26 6.26 -20.71
C THR A 153 -17.86 4.86 -21.19
N SER A 154 -18.56 4.35 -22.20
CA SER A 154 -18.30 3.05 -22.83
C SER A 154 -16.82 2.88 -23.21
N GLY A 155 -16.20 1.80 -22.74
CA GLY A 155 -14.80 1.48 -23.03
C GLY A 155 -13.77 2.21 -22.16
N GLU A 156 -14.20 2.85 -21.06
CA GLU A 156 -13.32 3.56 -20.14
C GLU A 156 -13.16 2.87 -18.78
N ILE A 157 -11.96 3.02 -18.22
CA ILE A 157 -11.59 2.62 -16.87
C ILE A 157 -11.28 3.88 -16.05
N LEU A 158 -11.98 4.07 -14.94
CA LEU A 158 -11.77 5.16 -14.00
C LEU A 158 -11.13 4.63 -12.72
N PHE A 159 -9.99 5.22 -12.33
CA PHE A 159 -9.34 5.02 -11.05
C PHE A 159 -9.59 6.25 -10.16
N LEU A 160 -10.17 6.05 -8.99
CA LEU A 160 -10.43 7.09 -8.00
C LEU A 160 -9.41 6.99 -6.85
N ASP A 161 -8.50 7.96 -6.75
CA ASP A 161 -7.60 8.12 -5.59
C ASP A 161 -8.34 8.90 -4.50
N ARG A 162 -8.93 8.16 -3.55
CA ARG A 162 -10.09 8.56 -2.75
C ARG A 162 -11.35 8.77 -3.59
N SER A 163 -12.50 8.72 -2.94
CA SER A 163 -13.79 8.88 -3.61
C SER A 163 -14.84 9.54 -2.70
N TRP A 164 -16.12 9.34 -3.02
CA TRP A 164 -17.23 9.72 -2.18
C TRP A 164 -17.16 9.14 -0.76
N TYR A 165 -16.35 8.10 -0.51
CA TYR A 165 -16.09 7.61 0.86
C TYR A 165 -15.30 8.58 1.74
N ASN A 166 -14.81 9.71 1.22
CA ASN A 166 -14.27 10.80 2.03
C ASN A 166 -15.24 11.21 3.16
N ARG A 167 -16.55 11.26 2.89
CA ARG A 167 -17.59 11.57 3.89
C ARG A 167 -17.62 10.57 5.05
N ALA A 168 -17.45 9.29 4.75
CA ALA A 168 -17.42 8.24 5.78
C ALA A 168 -16.05 8.05 6.44
N GLY A 169 -15.01 8.73 5.96
CA GLY A 169 -13.66 8.65 6.49
C GLY A 169 -13.21 9.99 7.08
N VAL A 170 -12.43 10.72 6.27
CA VAL A 170 -11.75 11.94 6.72
C VAL A 170 -12.71 13.05 7.15
N GLU A 171 -13.83 13.25 6.45
CA GLU A 171 -14.76 14.32 6.80
C GLU A 171 -15.39 14.08 8.18
N ARG A 172 -15.80 12.83 8.46
CA ARG A 172 -16.37 12.47 9.76
C ARG A 172 -15.34 12.59 10.89
N VAL A 173 -14.14 12.08 10.70
CA VAL A 173 -13.08 12.06 11.73
C VAL A 173 -12.55 13.46 12.02
N MET A 174 -12.46 14.32 11.00
CA MET A 174 -11.95 15.69 11.14
C MET A 174 -13.05 16.74 11.40
N GLY A 175 -14.33 16.34 11.42
CA GLY A 175 -15.45 17.26 11.62
C GLY A 175 -15.72 18.19 10.43
N PHE A 176 -15.41 17.77 9.21
CA PHE A 176 -15.72 18.52 7.98
C PHE A 176 -17.13 18.28 7.44
N CYS A 177 -17.85 17.32 8.02
CA CYS A 177 -19.28 17.14 7.82
C CYS A 177 -19.99 17.04 9.17
N ASP A 178 -21.25 17.43 9.22
CA ASP A 178 -22.08 17.21 10.40
C ASP A 178 -22.55 15.74 10.48
N SER A 179 -23.20 15.39 11.61
CA SER A 179 -23.68 14.02 11.83
C SER A 179 -24.84 13.65 10.91
N THR A 180 -25.67 14.61 10.52
CA THR A 180 -26.81 14.41 9.62
C THR A 180 -26.31 14.13 8.20
N GLU A 181 -25.35 14.91 7.70
CA GLU A 181 -24.70 14.71 6.41
C GLU A 181 -24.01 13.34 6.32
N TYR A 182 -23.32 12.93 7.38
CA TYR A 182 -22.70 11.60 7.45
C TYR A 182 -23.75 10.49 7.38
N LEU A 183 -24.81 10.56 8.19
CA LEU A 183 -25.87 9.55 8.19
C LEU A 183 -26.61 9.50 6.85
N GLU A 184 -26.84 10.66 6.23
CA GLU A 184 -27.45 10.76 4.92
C GLU A 184 -26.57 10.12 3.85
N PHE A 185 -25.25 10.38 3.88
CA PHE A 185 -24.31 9.68 3.00
C PHE A 185 -24.34 8.17 3.18
N MET A 186 -24.40 7.68 4.43
CA MET A 186 -24.45 6.24 4.70
C MET A 186 -25.72 5.58 4.12
N ARG A 187 -26.82 6.32 4.00
CA ARG A 187 -28.05 5.86 3.33
C ARG A 187 -27.97 5.97 1.81
N GLN A 188 -27.48 7.10 1.30
CA GLN A 188 -27.45 7.38 -0.15
C GLN A 188 -26.38 6.57 -0.90
N CYS A 189 -25.22 6.32 -0.28
CA CYS A 189 -24.08 5.69 -0.96
C CYS A 189 -24.42 4.30 -1.55
N PRO A 190 -25.07 3.37 -0.83
CA PRO A 190 -25.50 2.10 -1.42
C PRO A 190 -26.49 2.26 -2.58
N GLU A 191 -27.42 3.21 -2.49
CA GLU A 191 -28.40 3.49 -3.55
C GLU A 191 -27.71 4.06 -4.80
N PHE A 192 -26.81 5.01 -4.61
CA PHE A 192 -26.00 5.58 -5.67
C PHE A 192 -25.19 4.50 -6.39
N GLU A 193 -24.46 3.66 -5.64
CA GLU A 193 -23.68 2.58 -6.23
C GLU A 193 -24.55 1.53 -6.94
N ARG A 194 -25.75 1.25 -6.42
CA ARG A 194 -26.72 0.37 -7.09
C ARG A 194 -27.15 0.92 -8.45
N MET A 195 -27.40 2.24 -8.55
CA MET A 195 -27.70 2.88 -9.84
C MET A 195 -26.54 2.74 -10.83
N LEU A 196 -25.29 2.90 -10.38
CA LEU A 196 -24.11 2.74 -11.22
C LEU A 196 -23.99 1.30 -11.75
N VAL A 197 -24.11 0.31 -10.88
CA VAL A 197 -24.01 -1.11 -11.26
C VAL A 197 -25.15 -1.51 -12.19
N ASN A 198 -26.39 -1.06 -11.92
CA ASN A 198 -27.53 -1.30 -12.80
C ASN A 198 -27.36 -0.67 -14.20
N SER A 199 -26.57 0.40 -14.31
CA SER A 199 -26.17 1.03 -15.58
C SER A 199 -25.01 0.29 -16.29
N GLY A 200 -24.59 -0.86 -15.76
CA GLY A 200 -23.51 -1.67 -16.33
C GLY A 200 -22.11 -1.13 -16.01
N ILE A 201 -21.93 -0.42 -14.89
CA ILE A 201 -20.60 -0.11 -14.36
C ILE A 201 -20.12 -1.26 -13.46
N ARG A 202 -18.93 -1.77 -13.75
CA ARG A 202 -18.21 -2.70 -12.87
C ARG A 202 -17.49 -1.89 -11.80
N LEU A 203 -18.02 -1.93 -10.58
CA LEU A 203 -17.51 -1.17 -9.44
C LEU A 203 -16.63 -2.05 -8.54
N PHE A 204 -15.37 -1.66 -8.39
CA PHE A 204 -14.41 -2.29 -7.48
C PHE A 204 -14.05 -1.32 -6.35
N LYS A 205 -14.08 -1.79 -5.10
CA LYS A 205 -13.81 -0.97 -3.92
C LYS A 205 -12.69 -1.59 -3.09
N TYR A 206 -11.54 -0.94 -3.06
CA TYR A 206 -10.37 -1.40 -2.31
C TYR A 206 -10.12 -0.53 -1.09
N TYR A 207 -9.93 -1.17 0.07
CA TYR A 207 -9.46 -0.51 1.28
C TYR A 207 -8.05 -0.97 1.62
N PHE A 208 -7.10 -0.05 1.58
CA PHE A 208 -5.70 -0.31 1.93
C PHE A 208 -5.52 -0.14 3.44
N SER A 209 -5.45 -1.26 4.15
CA SER A 209 -5.12 -1.30 5.57
C SER A 209 -3.60 -1.30 5.77
N VAL A 210 -3.17 -0.61 6.82
CA VAL A 210 -1.78 -0.57 7.28
C VAL A 210 -1.82 -0.68 8.79
N THR A 211 -0.77 -1.16 9.44
CA THR A 211 -0.69 -1.20 10.90
C THR A 211 -0.30 0.18 11.44
N LYS A 212 -0.65 0.49 12.69
CA LYS A 212 -0.29 1.77 13.32
C LYS A 212 1.23 2.00 13.33
N LYS A 213 2.00 0.94 13.60
CA LYS A 213 3.47 0.94 13.58
C LYS A 213 4.01 1.27 12.18
N GLU A 214 3.52 0.57 11.15
CA GLU A 214 3.96 0.81 9.77
C GLU A 214 3.53 2.19 9.26
N GLN A 215 2.35 2.67 9.64
CA GLN A 215 1.88 4.01 9.30
C GLN A 215 2.85 5.07 9.84
N ARG A 216 3.18 5.01 11.15
CA ARG A 216 4.14 5.92 11.79
C ARG A 216 5.52 5.84 11.13
N ARG A 217 6.01 4.64 10.83
CA ARG A 217 7.30 4.44 10.14
C ARG A 217 7.31 5.12 8.77
N ARG A 218 6.24 4.97 7.98
CA ARG A 218 6.10 5.63 6.67
C ARG A 218 6.00 7.15 6.79
N PHE A 219 5.34 7.65 7.83
CA PHE A 219 5.31 9.08 8.12
C PHE A 219 6.71 9.65 8.43
N ALA A 220 7.44 9.00 9.34
CA ALA A 220 8.82 9.38 9.66
C ALA A 220 9.73 9.39 8.43
N ALA A 221 9.65 8.34 7.61
CA ALA A 221 10.42 8.25 6.37
C ALA A 221 10.08 9.35 5.36
N ARG A 222 8.83 9.84 5.32
CA ARG A 222 8.43 10.96 4.43
C ARG A 222 8.95 12.30 4.91
N MET A 223 9.06 12.51 6.23
CA MET A 223 9.61 13.76 6.77
C MET A 223 11.10 13.91 6.44
N GLN A 224 11.83 12.80 6.43
CA GLN A 224 13.27 12.76 6.17
C GLN A 224 13.62 12.75 4.68
N ASP A 225 12.68 12.45 3.78
CA ASP A 225 12.91 12.37 2.34
C ASP A 225 12.40 13.64 1.63
N PRO A 226 13.29 14.53 1.14
CA PRO A 226 12.90 15.77 0.47
C PRO A 226 11.93 15.57 -0.71
N LEU A 227 12.01 14.43 -1.41
CA LEU A 227 11.15 14.12 -2.56
C LEU A 227 9.75 13.64 -2.15
N LYS A 228 9.50 13.40 -0.86
CA LYS A 228 8.22 12.91 -0.33
C LYS A 228 7.59 13.85 0.70
N GLN A 229 8.26 14.93 1.10
CA GLN A 229 7.73 15.91 2.06
C GLN A 229 6.40 16.53 1.62
N TRP A 230 6.21 16.77 0.32
CA TRP A 230 4.95 17.27 -0.24
C TRP A 230 3.74 16.35 0.02
N LYS A 231 3.96 15.07 0.38
CA LYS A 231 2.92 14.11 0.73
C LYS A 231 2.45 14.20 2.20
N LEU A 232 2.88 15.23 2.92
CA LEU A 232 2.51 15.48 4.31
C LEU A 232 1.63 16.72 4.39
N SER A 233 0.36 16.53 4.70
CA SER A 233 -0.58 17.61 4.99
C SER A 233 -0.74 17.83 6.51
N PRO A 234 -1.27 18.98 6.94
CA PRO A 234 -1.65 19.20 8.34
C PRO A 234 -2.67 18.16 8.84
N VAL A 235 -3.57 17.72 7.95
CA VAL A 235 -4.57 16.66 8.22
C VAL A 235 -3.87 15.34 8.54
N ASP A 236 -2.82 15.00 7.80
CA ASP A 236 -2.04 13.77 8.04
C ASP A 236 -1.35 13.76 9.42
N LYS A 237 -0.92 14.92 9.92
CA LYS A 237 -0.33 15.02 11.26
C LYS A 237 -1.39 14.83 12.35
N ALA A 238 -2.57 15.40 12.16
CA ALA A 238 -3.70 15.23 13.08
C ALA A 238 -4.23 13.78 13.08
N SER A 239 -4.19 13.08 11.93
CA SER A 239 -4.76 11.73 11.80
C SER A 239 -4.01 10.67 12.63
N VAL A 240 -2.75 10.90 13.00
CA VAL A 240 -1.99 9.99 13.89
C VAL A 240 -2.60 9.92 15.30
N GLY A 241 -3.22 11.00 15.77
CA GLY A 241 -3.91 11.06 17.06
C GLY A 241 -5.31 10.43 17.04
N LEU A 242 -5.86 10.17 15.85
CA LEU A 242 -7.24 9.72 15.62
C LEU A 242 -7.30 8.29 15.05
N TRP A 243 -6.34 7.44 15.42
CA TRP A 243 -6.15 6.08 14.88
C TRP A 243 -7.30 5.12 15.19
#